data_AF-A0A7Y6MWS5-F1
#
_entry.id   AF-A0A7Y6MWS5-F1
#
_cell.length_a   1.000
_cell.length_b   1.000
_cell.length_c   1.000
_cell.angle_alpha   90.00
_cell.angle_beta   90.00
_cell.angle_gamma   90.00
#
_symmetry.space_group_name_H-M   'P 1'
#
loop_
_entity.id
_entity.type
_entity.pdbx_description
1 polymer ?
#
loop_
_entity_poly.entity_id
_entity_poly.type
_entity_poly.pdbx_seq_one_letter_code
_entity_poly.pdbx_strand_id
1 'polypeptide(L)'
;MYQLFGVYLNEDFDIWGDTIPDIIACYKSDCPRESHLEMVHEINSFMGEHRDDLDSAFKDAYGQDFSPKLWGYTTASFLDELKRLLIE
;
A
#
# COMPACT_ATOMS: atom_id res chain seq x y z
N MET A 1 -2.41 -0.67 7.82
CA MET A 1 -1.59 -0.34 6.63
C MET A 1 -0.25 0.30 6.97
N TYR A 2 -0.08 0.87 8.18
CA TYR A 2 1.15 1.56 8.60
C TYR A 2 2.44 0.75 8.46
N GLN A 3 2.42 -0.57 8.65
CA GLN A 3 3.63 -1.38 8.47
C GLN A 3 4.12 -1.35 7.01
N LEU A 4 3.22 -1.46 6.04
CA LEU A 4 3.61 -1.48 4.63
C LEU A 4 4.20 -0.12 4.20
N PHE A 5 3.51 0.97 4.53
CA PHE A 5 3.97 2.31 4.17
C PHE A 5 5.15 2.80 5.01
N GLY A 6 5.22 2.44 6.29
CA GLY A 6 6.28 2.89 7.19
C GLY A 6 7.58 2.09 7.09
N VAL A 7 7.56 0.87 6.52
CA VAL A 7 8.74 0.00 6.43
C VAL A 7 9.17 -0.26 4.99
N TYR A 8 8.23 -0.57 4.10
CA TYR A 8 8.55 -1.09 2.76
C TYR A 8 8.41 -0.03 1.65
N LEU A 9 7.36 0.80 1.71
CA LEU A 9 7.03 1.78 0.68
C LEU A 9 7.38 3.23 1.07
N ASN A 10 8.21 3.44 2.09
CA ASN A 10 8.63 4.78 2.51
C ASN A 10 9.71 5.36 1.56
N GLU A 11 10.35 6.45 1.97
CA GLU A 11 11.41 7.10 1.18
C GLU A 11 12.63 6.21 0.91
N ASP A 12 12.85 5.16 1.72
CA ASP A 12 13.95 4.20 1.62
C ASP A 12 13.51 2.88 0.94
N PHE A 13 12.50 2.92 0.07
CA PHE A 13 11.92 1.73 -0.57
C PHE A 13 12.93 0.92 -1.41
N ASP A 14 13.98 1.58 -1.91
CA ASP A 14 15.01 1.01 -2.79
C ASP A 14 15.86 -0.06 -2.09
N ILE A 15 15.80 -0.13 -0.75
CA ILE A 15 16.36 -1.24 0.04
C ILE A 15 15.65 -2.56 -0.27
N TRP A 16 14.36 -2.50 -0.62
CA TRP A 16 13.51 -3.68 -0.85
C TRP A 16 13.33 -3.99 -2.34
N GLY A 17 13.28 -2.98 -3.20
CA GLY A 17 13.19 -3.18 -4.64
C GLY A 17 12.93 -1.89 -5.42
N ASP A 18 12.97 -1.98 -6.75
CA ASP A 18 12.83 -0.81 -7.64
C ASP A 18 11.37 -0.57 -8.08
N THR A 19 10.49 -1.56 -7.92
CA THR A 19 9.10 -1.51 -8.38
C THR A 19 8.11 -1.91 -7.28
N ILE A 20 6.87 -1.42 -7.37
CA ILE A 20 5.80 -1.83 -6.44
C ILE A 20 5.67 -3.36 -6.36
N PRO A 21 5.60 -4.12 -7.47
CA PRO A 21 5.59 -5.58 -7.41
C PRO A 21 6.78 -6.19 -6.65
N ASP A 22 8.01 -5.68 -6.86
CA ASP A 22 9.20 -6.21 -6.17
C ASP A 22 9.11 -5.97 -4.66
N ILE A 23 8.75 -4.74 -4.27
CA ILE A 23 8.61 -4.37 -2.85
C ILE A 23 7.51 -5.19 -2.16
N ILE A 24 6.37 -5.40 -2.83
CA ILE A 24 5.29 -6.25 -2.31
C ILE A 24 5.72 -7.73 -2.25
N ALA A 25 6.55 -8.20 -3.18
CA ALA A 25 7.12 -9.54 -3.10
C ALA A 25 8.01 -9.71 -1.85
N CYS A 26 8.81 -8.70 -1.49
CA CYS A 26 9.58 -8.68 -0.23
C CYS A 26 8.66 -8.73 1.00
N TYR A 27 7.66 -7.84 1.09
CA TYR A 27 6.68 -7.88 2.18
C TYR A 27 6.03 -9.26 2.33
N LYS A 28 5.65 -9.88 1.20
CA LYS A 28 5.02 -11.20 1.18
C LYS A 28 5.93 -12.34 1.59
N SER A 29 7.23 -12.20 1.37
CA SER A 29 8.23 -13.18 1.80
C SER A 29 8.48 -13.09 3.30
N ASP A 30 8.41 -11.89 3.87
CA ASP A 30 8.70 -11.63 5.28
C ASP A 30 7.51 -11.89 6.20
N CYS A 31 6.29 -11.81 5.68
CA CYS A 31 5.06 -11.91 6.45
C CYS A 31 4.29 -13.21 6.20
N PRO A 32 3.55 -13.74 7.19
CA PRO A 32 2.67 -14.87 6.99
C PRO A 32 1.44 -14.49 6.15
N ARG A 33 0.81 -15.50 5.51
CA ARG A 33 -0.32 -15.28 4.59
C ARG A 33 -1.49 -14.55 5.24
N GLU A 34 -1.72 -14.76 6.53
CA GLU A 34 -2.74 -14.09 7.32
C GLU A 34 -2.55 -12.56 7.31
N SER A 35 -1.31 -12.08 7.41
CA SER A 35 -1.01 -10.64 7.36
C SER A 35 -1.33 -10.03 6.00
N HIS A 36 -1.20 -10.79 4.90
CA HIS A 36 -1.57 -10.29 3.56
C HIS A 36 -3.09 -10.10 3.46
N LEU A 37 -3.85 -11.05 4.00
CA LEU A 37 -5.31 -10.97 4.03
C LEU A 37 -5.79 -9.84 4.94
N GLU A 38 -5.15 -9.66 6.09
CA GLU A 38 -5.42 -8.53 6.99
C GLU A 38 -5.15 -7.19 6.31
N MET A 39 -4.03 -7.04 5.62
CA MET A 39 -3.72 -5.83 4.83
C MET A 39 -4.80 -5.56 3.75
N VAL A 40 -5.28 -6.59 3.06
CA VAL A 40 -6.40 -6.46 2.10
C VAL A 40 -7.68 -5.99 2.79
N HIS A 41 -7.98 -6.53 3.98
CA HIS A 41 -9.13 -6.10 4.77
C HIS A 41 -9.00 -4.64 5.21
N GLU A 42 -7.84 -4.22 5.70
CA GLU A 42 -7.57 -2.83 6.06
C GLU A 42 -7.73 -1.89 4.86
N ILE A 43 -7.21 -2.26 3.68
CA ILE A 43 -7.39 -1.46 2.45
C ILE A 43 -8.88 -1.32 2.11
N ASN A 44 -9.64 -2.41 2.15
CA ASN A 44 -11.08 -2.36 1.85
C ASN A 44 -11.86 -1.51 2.87
N SER A 45 -11.53 -1.61 4.15
CA SER A 45 -12.13 -0.77 5.20
C SER A 45 -11.81 0.71 4.96
N PHE A 46 -10.54 1.04 4.72
CA PHE A 46 -10.10 2.41 4.45
C PHE A 46 -10.81 3.02 3.23
N MET A 47 -10.87 2.29 2.11
CA MET A 47 -11.61 2.72 0.93
C MET A 47 -13.12 2.84 1.19
N GLY A 48 -13.67 1.98 2.05
CA GLY A 48 -15.08 1.98 2.41
C GLY A 48 -15.49 3.13 3.34
N GLU A 49 -14.58 3.55 4.22
CA GLU A 49 -14.72 4.69 5.13
C GLU A 49 -14.55 6.03 4.39
N HIS A 50 -13.66 6.06 3.39
CA HIS A 50 -13.30 7.27 2.63
C HIS A 50 -13.82 7.28 1.20
N ARG A 51 -15.11 6.99 1.00
CA ARG A 51 -15.70 6.88 -0.35
C ARG A 51 -15.67 8.20 -1.13
N ASP A 52 -15.82 9.32 -0.43
CA ASP A 52 -15.95 10.64 -1.05
C ASP A 52 -14.65 11.47 -0.93
N ASP A 53 -13.69 11.05 -0.10
CA ASP A 53 -12.48 11.81 0.25
C ASP A 53 -11.19 10.99 0.23
N LEU A 54 -11.17 9.82 -0.43
CA LEU A 54 -10.07 8.85 -0.44
C LEU A 54 -8.67 9.47 -0.65
N ASP A 55 -8.53 10.35 -1.65
CA ASP A 55 -7.24 10.99 -1.97
C ASP A 55 -6.75 11.89 -0.82
N SER A 56 -7.65 12.64 -0.20
CA SER A 56 -7.32 13.52 0.92
C SER A 56 -7.00 12.72 2.17
N ALA A 57 -7.84 11.74 2.50
CA ALA A 57 -7.64 10.89 3.66
C ALA A 57 -6.33 10.09 3.57
N PHE A 58 -6.00 9.56 2.39
CA PHE A 58 -4.73 8.86 2.18
C PHE A 58 -3.55 9.80 2.35
N LYS A 59 -3.62 11.01 1.78
CA LYS A 59 -2.55 12.00 1.92
C LYS A 59 -2.35 12.42 3.37
N ASP A 60 -3.42 12.60 4.14
CA ASP A 60 -3.32 12.96 5.55
C ASP A 60 -2.74 11.82 6.40
N ALA A 61 -3.04 10.56 6.05
CA ALA A 61 -2.56 9.40 6.80
C ALA A 61 -1.14 8.92 6.41
N TYR A 62 -0.78 8.99 5.13
CA TYR A 62 0.45 8.37 4.59
C TYR A 62 1.26 9.28 3.66
N GLY A 63 0.79 10.50 3.39
CA GLY A 63 1.41 11.38 2.40
C GLY A 63 2.77 11.97 2.79
N GLN A 64 3.23 11.74 4.02
CA GLN A 64 4.62 12.02 4.42
C GLN A 64 5.57 10.90 3.98
N ASP A 65 5.10 9.65 3.94
CA ASP A 65 5.94 8.50 3.63
C ASP A 65 5.83 8.08 2.17
N PHE A 66 4.63 8.19 1.58
CA PHE A 66 4.36 7.65 0.26
C PHE A 66 3.37 8.48 -0.56
N SER A 67 3.65 8.60 -1.86
CA SER A 67 2.75 9.25 -2.82
C SER A 67 2.46 8.34 -4.02
N PRO A 68 1.23 7.81 -4.15
CA PRO A 68 0.84 6.98 -5.30
C PRO A 68 1.08 7.68 -6.66
N LYS A 69 0.95 9.02 -6.69
CA LYS A 69 1.12 9.83 -7.90
C LYS A 69 2.54 9.80 -8.45
N LEU A 70 3.56 9.68 -7.58
CA LEU A 70 4.96 9.57 -8.01
C LEU A 70 5.23 8.24 -8.73
N TRP A 71 4.39 7.24 -8.47
CA TRP A 71 4.44 5.91 -9.07
C TRP A 71 3.46 5.75 -10.25
N GLY A 72 2.82 6.84 -10.70
CA GLY A 72 1.90 6.83 -11.85
C GLY A 72 0.48 6.35 -11.53
N TYR A 73 0.10 6.28 -10.25
CA TYR A 73 -1.22 5.83 -9.82
C TYR A 73 -2.09 6.97 -9.27
N THR A 74 -3.40 6.79 -9.35
CA THR A 74 -4.34 7.41 -8.38
C THR A 74 -4.37 6.58 -7.10
N THR A 75 -4.79 7.17 -5.97
CA THR A 75 -4.91 6.43 -4.70
C THR A 75 -5.76 5.18 -4.84
N ALA A 76 -6.93 5.31 -5.48
CA ALA A 76 -7.83 4.18 -5.73
C ALA A 76 -7.15 3.07 -6.56
N SER A 77 -6.55 3.43 -7.70
CA SER A 77 -5.88 2.45 -8.57
C SER A 77 -4.70 1.77 -7.89
N PHE A 78 -3.98 2.51 -7.04
CA PHE A 78 -2.86 1.98 -6.27
C PHE A 78 -3.32 0.99 -5.20
N LEU A 79 -4.35 1.34 -4.43
CA LEU A 79 -4.92 0.46 -3.41
C LEU A 79 -5.54 -0.80 -4.03
N ASP A 80 -6.14 -0.69 -5.21
CA ASP A 80 -6.61 -1.85 -5.97
C ASP A 80 -5.45 -2.74 -6.46
N GLU A 81 -4.36 -2.15 -6.94
CA GLU A 81 -3.17 -2.90 -7.34
C GLU A 81 -2.49 -3.59 -6.15
N LEU A 82 -2.41 -2.93 -4.99
CA LEU A 82 -1.91 -3.55 -3.75
C LEU A 82 -2.73 -4.79 -3.38
N LYS A 83 -4.07 -4.70 -3.41
CA LYS A 83 -4.94 -5.84 -3.14
C LYS A 83 -4.67 -7.00 -4.10
N ARG A 84 -4.49 -6.70 -5.39
CA ARG A 84 -4.17 -7.71 -6.40
C ARG A 84 -2.87 -8.43 -6.08
N LEU A 85 -1.79 -7.67 -5.83
CA LEU A 85 -0.45 -8.21 -5.55
C LEU A 85 -0.38 -9.01 -4.25
N LEU A 86 -1.11 -8.61 -3.21
CA LEU A 86 -1.15 -9.29 -1.91
C LEU A 86 -1.84 -10.65 -1.95
N ILE A 87 -2.79 -10.84 -2.88
CA ILE A 87 -3.59 -12.07 -2.99
C ILE A 87 -2.97 -13.10 -3.95
N GLU A 88 -2.24 -12.62 -4.97
CA GLU A 88 -1.50 -13.43 -5.95
C GLU A 88 -0.62 -14.51 -5.29
#